data_AF-A0A968TEG8-F1
#
_entry.id   AF-A0A968TEG8-F1
#
_cell.length_a   1.000
_cell.length_b   1.000
_cell.length_c   1.000
_cell.angle_alpha   90.00
_cell.angle_beta   90.00
_cell.angle_gamma   90.00
#
_symmetry.space_group_name_H-M   'P 1'
#
loop_
_entity.id
_entity.type
_entity.pdbx_description
1 polymer ?
#
loop_
_entity_poly.entity_id
_entity_poly.type
_entity_poly.pdbx_seq_one_letter_code
_entity_poly.pdbx_strand_id
1 'polypeptide(L)'
;MQINQIAATLRHYDPVRITGPEDAIERQRVALLTLATPTVDIGYNFGRPGKLRQSVDRLVCDARFRDDLLQRIGRAGRVLGRATSDVPSEAWVLLDEDVVADLRPYAGQTRSRLEWNAIIDDLDQQRFPARHQLDAYIRTHALLEVMYPIFKAAQMAEDRNAEMAEMFGIVRDIFAPGSSATLARYAVQIRTYERRRLWLRRSPAERWNLSDQREREGVAADIAALRNWQAYEPGKQPERHASEFVERLEQIANAPRAQPVREAVEQYVTGCVALMDALLSFRDGAQGIAAAIYDPQGIFSSKLVNSYDLLHLLRAYDLEWFDSAATFQRAAGADSPRGAQVWVAVRGLLPPAARRSIGFEWQAPAHIEGKRQFEAQYCRTVVPLHGLRLLLTERGSGRGFLLPEQVQELVQRQHLPALLVPDEGMVVHSLVRRLKLTSFIAHPLQVRLQLGGTYAYRVVLGTAAYHMEAELRGALHAHQRGLADDAPIFC
;
A
#
# COMPACT_ATOMS: atom_id res chain seq x y z
N MET A 1 -0.98 -0.50 -16.73
CA MET A 1 -2.24 -0.51 -17.52
C MET A 1 -2.10 0.24 -18.84
N GLN A 2 -1.71 1.53 -18.88
CA GLN A 2 -1.56 2.27 -20.15
C GLN A 2 -0.53 1.62 -21.10
N ILE A 3 0.59 1.13 -20.56
CA ILE A 3 1.64 0.50 -21.38
C ILE A 3 1.15 -0.71 -22.21
N ASN A 4 0.33 -1.60 -21.64
CA ASN A 4 -0.17 -2.78 -22.35
C ASN A 4 -1.20 -2.39 -23.42
N GLN A 5 -1.91 -1.28 -23.25
CA GLN A 5 -2.79 -0.74 -24.29
C GLN A 5 -2.00 -0.14 -25.44
N ILE A 6 -1.00 0.69 -25.12
CA ILE A 6 -0.10 1.26 -26.13
C ILE A 6 0.59 0.14 -26.90
N ALA A 7 1.06 -0.90 -26.20
CA ALA A 7 1.65 -2.08 -26.82
C ALA A 7 0.68 -2.80 -27.76
N ALA A 8 -0.58 -2.99 -27.34
CA ALA A 8 -1.59 -3.61 -28.18
C ALA A 8 -1.87 -2.78 -29.45
N THR A 9 -1.94 -1.46 -29.33
CA THR A 9 -2.10 -0.53 -30.47
C THR A 9 -0.88 -0.55 -31.40
N LEU A 10 0.32 -0.60 -30.83
CA LEU A 10 1.59 -0.55 -31.55
C LEU A 10 2.18 -1.92 -31.88
N ARG A 11 1.39 -3.01 -31.76
CA ARG A 11 1.86 -4.40 -31.97
C ARG A 11 2.60 -4.64 -33.29
N HIS A 12 2.25 -3.89 -34.32
CA HIS A 12 2.85 -3.99 -35.65
C HIS A 12 4.29 -3.46 -35.72
N TYR A 13 4.73 -2.70 -34.70
CA TYR A 13 6.12 -2.25 -34.55
C TYR A 13 6.97 -3.19 -33.69
N ASP A 14 6.43 -4.33 -33.23
CA ASP A 14 7.10 -5.27 -32.32
C ASP A 14 7.77 -4.58 -31.11
N PRO A 15 7.02 -3.80 -30.32
CA PRO A 15 7.59 -3.06 -29.19
C PRO A 15 8.08 -4.00 -28.10
N VAL A 16 9.29 -3.76 -27.58
CA VAL A 16 9.74 -4.38 -26.33
C VAL A 16 9.12 -3.65 -25.15
N ARG A 17 8.52 -4.39 -24.22
CA ARG A 17 7.97 -3.84 -22.98
C ARG A 17 8.93 -4.09 -21.84
N ILE A 18 9.28 -3.03 -21.11
CA ILE A 18 10.04 -3.13 -19.87
C ILE A 18 9.11 -2.74 -18.71
N THR A 19 8.53 -3.76 -18.09
CA THR A 19 7.64 -3.61 -16.93
C THR A 19 8.30 -4.16 -15.67
N GLY A 20 7.76 -3.83 -14.49
CA GLY A 20 8.24 -4.37 -13.21
C GLY A 20 8.45 -5.90 -13.18
N PRO A 21 7.50 -6.71 -13.68
CA PRO A 21 7.61 -8.16 -13.65
C PRO A 21 8.33 -8.79 -14.87
N GLU A 22 8.94 -7.97 -15.75
CA GLU A 22 9.66 -8.42 -16.95
C GLU A 22 10.95 -9.21 -16.62
N ASP A 23 11.30 -10.22 -17.42
CA ASP A 23 12.53 -11.02 -17.26
C ASP A 23 13.81 -10.23 -17.54
N ALA A 24 14.95 -10.64 -16.96
CA ALA A 24 16.25 -10.05 -17.21
C ALA A 24 16.68 -10.16 -18.69
N ILE A 25 16.36 -11.27 -19.36
CA ILE A 25 16.71 -11.48 -20.77
C ILE A 25 15.89 -10.54 -21.66
N GLU A 26 14.58 -10.46 -21.45
CA GLU A 26 13.71 -9.56 -22.22
C GLU A 26 14.06 -8.08 -21.98
N ARG A 27 14.49 -7.71 -20.78
CA ARG A 27 15.02 -6.36 -20.51
C ARG A 27 16.21 -6.05 -21.43
N GLN A 28 17.14 -6.99 -21.61
CA GLN A 28 18.33 -6.81 -22.43
C GLN A 28 18.05 -6.77 -23.94
N ARG A 29 16.83 -7.13 -24.37
CA ARG A 29 16.47 -7.12 -25.78
C ARG A 29 16.53 -5.71 -26.36
N VAL A 30 17.25 -5.59 -27.46
CA VAL A 30 17.40 -4.33 -28.20
C VAL A 30 16.27 -4.23 -29.21
N ALA A 31 15.45 -3.20 -29.09
CA ALA A 31 14.38 -2.92 -30.05
C ALA A 31 14.40 -1.46 -30.51
N LEU A 32 13.79 -1.24 -31.68
CA LEU A 32 13.58 0.09 -32.24
C LEU A 32 12.64 0.92 -31.35
N LEU A 33 11.56 0.29 -30.89
CA LEU A 33 10.57 0.87 -29.98
C LEU A 33 10.59 0.12 -28.65
N THR A 34 10.77 0.87 -27.58
CA THR A 34 10.69 0.34 -26.20
C THR A 34 9.61 1.10 -25.46
N LEU A 35 8.69 0.35 -24.86
CA LEU A 35 7.69 0.87 -23.95
C LEU A 35 8.14 0.52 -22.54
N ALA A 36 8.23 1.50 -21.64
CA ALA A 36 8.73 1.26 -20.29
C ALA A 36 7.84 1.87 -19.21
N THR A 37 7.71 1.20 -18.08
CA THR A 37 7.17 1.79 -16.86
C THR A 37 8.26 2.58 -16.11
N PRO A 38 7.90 3.43 -15.12
CA PRO A 38 8.88 4.21 -14.35
C PRO A 38 9.98 3.40 -13.64
N THR A 39 9.88 2.06 -13.64
CA THR A 39 10.95 1.15 -13.19
C THR A 39 12.28 1.38 -13.92
N VAL A 40 12.29 1.95 -15.13
CA VAL A 40 13.53 2.30 -15.84
C VAL A 40 14.12 3.65 -15.41
N ASP A 41 13.35 4.48 -14.71
CA ASP A 41 13.74 5.84 -14.30
C ASP A 41 14.86 5.82 -13.26
N ILE A 42 15.14 4.67 -12.63
CA ILE A 42 16.24 4.44 -11.68
C ILE A 42 16.99 3.16 -12.09
N GLY A 43 18.32 3.24 -12.20
CA GLY A 43 19.18 2.05 -12.35
C GLY A 43 19.20 1.33 -13.72
N TYR A 44 18.27 1.59 -14.64
CA TYR A 44 18.26 0.90 -15.95
C TYR A 44 19.01 1.63 -17.07
N ASN A 45 20.07 1.05 -17.63
CA ASN A 45 20.79 1.64 -18.76
C ASN A 45 20.40 0.93 -20.06
N PHE A 46 19.76 1.66 -20.98
CA PHE A 46 19.52 1.16 -22.33
C PHE A 46 20.85 0.95 -23.04
N GLY A 47 21.12 -0.28 -23.49
CA GLY A 47 22.25 -0.60 -24.35
C GLY A 47 21.79 -0.75 -25.80
N ARG A 48 22.57 -0.22 -26.75
CA ARG A 48 22.46 -0.58 -28.18
C ARG A 48 23.85 -0.96 -28.67
N PRO A 49 24.15 -2.26 -28.88
CA PRO A 49 25.44 -2.71 -29.39
C PRO A 49 25.82 -1.96 -30.67
N GLY A 50 27.09 -1.56 -30.79
CA GLY A 50 27.59 -0.81 -31.94
C GLY A 50 27.17 0.67 -32.00
N LYS A 51 26.26 1.14 -31.13
CA LYS A 51 25.89 2.56 -31.08
C LYS A 51 26.95 3.36 -30.32
N LEU A 52 27.65 4.21 -31.05
CA LEU A 52 28.75 5.05 -30.53
C LEU A 52 28.29 6.28 -29.74
N ARG A 53 27.01 6.65 -29.87
CA ARG A 53 26.36 7.79 -29.22
C ARG A 53 25.36 7.34 -28.15
N GLN A 54 24.61 8.28 -27.55
CA GLN A 54 23.55 8.00 -26.58
C GLN A 54 22.54 6.95 -27.05
N SER A 55 22.03 6.14 -26.12
CA SER A 55 21.22 4.97 -26.45
C SER A 55 19.83 5.29 -26.97
N VAL A 56 19.24 6.39 -26.49
CA VAL A 56 17.87 6.82 -26.79
C VAL A 56 17.94 8.02 -27.73
N ASP A 57 17.51 7.87 -28.98
CA ASP A 57 17.45 8.99 -29.93
C ASP A 57 16.21 9.87 -29.71
N ARG A 58 15.08 9.21 -29.41
CA ARG A 58 13.79 9.88 -29.15
C ARG A 58 13.15 9.31 -27.89
N LEU A 59 12.63 10.19 -27.06
CA LEU A 59 11.86 9.86 -25.86
C LEU A 59 10.47 10.47 -25.97
N VAL A 60 9.44 9.68 -25.71
CA VAL A 60 8.08 10.19 -25.49
C VAL A 60 7.66 9.76 -24.10
N CYS A 61 7.29 10.71 -23.25
CA CYS A 61 6.85 10.41 -21.89
C CYS A 61 5.80 11.42 -21.42
N ASP A 62 4.99 11.02 -20.44
CA ASP A 62 4.31 12.00 -19.59
C ASP A 62 5.22 12.37 -18.42
N ALA A 63 4.89 13.41 -17.66
CA ALA A 63 5.42 13.59 -16.32
C ALA A 63 4.42 14.33 -15.46
N ARG A 64 3.94 13.66 -14.40
CA ARG A 64 3.06 14.27 -13.41
C ARG A 64 3.82 15.04 -12.34
N PHE A 65 5.09 14.68 -12.14
CA PHE A 65 5.94 15.21 -11.08
C PHE A 65 7.22 15.76 -11.66
N ARG A 66 7.77 16.80 -11.02
CA ARG A 66 9.05 17.40 -11.43
C ARG A 66 10.21 16.40 -11.46
N ASP A 67 10.28 15.52 -10.45
CA ASP A 67 11.37 14.54 -10.35
C ASP A 67 11.29 13.51 -11.48
N ASP A 68 10.07 13.09 -11.84
CA ASP A 68 9.83 12.19 -12.98
C ASP A 68 10.28 12.86 -14.29
N LEU A 69 9.95 14.15 -14.49
CA LEU A 69 10.37 14.90 -15.68
C LEU A 69 11.88 14.97 -15.81
N LEU A 70 12.55 15.41 -14.75
CA LEU A 70 14.01 15.55 -14.72
C LEU A 70 14.70 14.20 -14.94
N GLN A 71 14.21 13.15 -14.29
CA GLN A 71 14.75 11.80 -14.45
C GLN A 71 14.57 11.27 -15.86
N ARG A 72 13.36 11.40 -16.44
CA ARG A 72 13.02 10.87 -17.77
C ARG A 72 13.75 11.61 -18.88
N ILE A 73 13.78 12.94 -18.89
CA ILE A 73 14.58 13.71 -19.85
C ILE A 73 16.06 13.34 -19.73
N GLY A 74 16.55 13.18 -18.49
CA GLY A 74 17.91 12.74 -18.21
C GLY A 74 18.27 11.37 -18.79
N ARG A 75 17.30 10.53 -19.19
CA ARG A 75 17.53 9.24 -19.88
C ARG A 75 17.89 9.44 -21.35
N ALA A 76 17.32 10.43 -22.03
CA ALA A 76 17.62 10.73 -23.42
C ALA A 76 19.06 11.26 -23.58
N GLY A 77 19.54 12.08 -22.64
CA GLY A 77 20.83 12.76 -22.70
C GLY A 77 22.04 12.01 -22.14
N ARG A 78 22.00 10.68 -21.96
CA ARG A 78 23.13 9.93 -21.38
C ARG A 78 24.23 9.66 -22.40
N VAL A 79 25.30 10.46 -22.32
CA VAL A 79 26.49 10.36 -23.18
C VAL A 79 27.77 9.93 -22.45
N LEU A 80 27.73 9.73 -21.12
CA LEU A 80 28.92 9.31 -20.36
C LEU A 80 29.47 7.97 -20.89
N GLY A 81 30.77 7.94 -21.22
CA GLY A 81 31.44 6.77 -21.79
C GLY A 81 31.12 6.50 -23.27
N ARG A 82 30.48 7.43 -23.98
CA ARG A 82 30.22 7.35 -25.43
C ARG A 82 31.30 8.06 -26.22
N ALA A 83 31.62 7.52 -27.40
CA ALA A 83 32.62 8.11 -28.29
C ALA A 83 32.10 9.38 -29.00
N THR A 84 30.77 9.46 -29.16
CA THR A 84 30.07 10.62 -29.77
C THR A 84 29.11 11.20 -28.74
N SER A 85 29.20 12.51 -28.50
CA SER A 85 28.42 13.21 -27.45
C SER A 85 27.78 14.53 -27.90
N ASP A 86 28.00 14.91 -29.15
CA ASP A 86 27.57 16.15 -29.81
C ASP A 86 26.27 15.99 -30.62
N VAL A 87 25.80 14.76 -30.80
CA VAL A 87 24.52 14.49 -31.47
C VAL A 87 23.37 14.58 -30.47
N PRO A 88 22.38 15.50 -30.65
CA PRO A 88 21.30 15.66 -29.70
C PRO A 88 20.30 14.49 -29.77
N SER A 89 19.64 14.24 -28.64
CA SER A 89 18.41 13.45 -28.59
C SER A 89 17.19 14.37 -28.46
N GLU A 90 16.04 13.84 -28.84
CA GLU A 90 14.79 14.55 -28.82
C GLU A 90 13.86 13.96 -27.74
N ALA A 91 13.23 14.80 -26.93
CA ALA A 91 12.27 14.38 -25.91
C ALA A 91 10.95 15.12 -26.07
N TRP A 92 9.87 14.37 -26.20
CA TRP A 92 8.50 14.87 -26.27
C TRP A 92 7.82 14.54 -24.95
N VAL A 93 7.45 15.57 -24.20
CA VAL A 93 6.89 15.42 -22.86
C VAL A 93 5.45 15.90 -22.85
N LEU A 94 4.54 15.04 -22.40
CA LEU A 94 3.15 15.37 -22.15
C LEU A 94 3.01 15.88 -20.71
N LEU A 95 2.63 17.14 -20.56
CA LEU A 95 2.45 17.84 -19.29
C LEU A 95 1.06 18.47 -19.24
N ASP A 96 0.60 18.82 -18.03
CA ASP A 96 -0.61 19.61 -17.85
C ASP A 96 -0.46 21.00 -18.47
N GLU A 97 -1.56 21.57 -18.98
CA GLU A 97 -1.55 22.81 -19.76
C GLU A 97 -0.95 24.00 -18.98
N ASP A 98 -1.24 24.08 -17.68
CA ASP A 98 -0.69 25.12 -16.80
C ASP A 98 0.85 25.03 -16.69
N VAL A 99 1.38 23.80 -16.60
CA VAL A 99 2.83 23.56 -16.53
C VAL A 99 3.49 23.91 -17.88
N VAL A 100 2.82 23.58 -19.00
CA VAL A 100 3.29 23.99 -20.33
C VAL A 100 3.29 25.51 -20.46
N ALA A 101 2.28 26.20 -19.93
CA ALA A 101 2.22 27.66 -19.94
C ALA A 101 3.38 28.28 -19.15
N ASP A 102 3.70 27.75 -17.97
CA ASP A 102 4.84 28.20 -17.16
C ASP A 102 6.19 27.95 -17.85
N LEU A 103 6.30 26.89 -18.66
CA LEU A 103 7.52 26.55 -19.39
C LEU A 103 7.68 27.27 -20.73
N ARG A 104 6.60 27.86 -21.27
CA ARG A 104 6.59 28.54 -22.58
C ARG A 104 7.60 29.69 -22.70
N PRO A 105 7.90 30.50 -21.67
CA PRO A 105 8.93 31.55 -21.74
C PRO A 105 10.33 31.02 -22.07
N TYR A 106 10.60 29.72 -21.87
CA TYR A 106 11.89 29.09 -22.14
C TYR A 106 11.96 28.41 -23.51
N ALA A 107 10.89 28.48 -24.32
CA ALA A 107 10.83 27.84 -25.63
C ALA A 107 11.94 28.37 -26.58
N GLY A 108 12.59 27.45 -27.29
CA GLY A 108 13.67 27.75 -28.25
C GLY A 108 15.03 28.06 -27.61
N GLN A 109 15.13 28.03 -26.28
CA GLN A 109 16.37 28.35 -25.57
C GLN A 109 17.19 27.09 -25.28
N THR A 110 18.52 27.21 -25.35
CA THR A 110 19.45 26.18 -24.85
C THR A 110 19.78 26.47 -23.39
N ARG A 111 19.62 25.46 -22.53
CA ARG A 111 19.89 25.56 -21.09
C ARG A 111 20.80 24.42 -20.66
N SER A 112 21.71 24.70 -19.74
CA SER A 112 22.46 23.67 -19.04
C SER A 112 21.53 22.87 -18.13
N ARG A 113 21.99 21.69 -17.69
CA ARG A 113 21.24 20.86 -16.74
C ARG A 113 20.96 21.58 -15.42
N LEU A 114 21.91 22.40 -14.94
CA LEU A 114 21.76 23.13 -13.69
C LEU A 114 20.68 24.21 -13.82
N GLU A 115 20.69 24.98 -14.92
CA GLU A 115 19.65 25.98 -15.19
C GLU A 115 18.28 25.34 -15.38
N TRP A 116 18.20 24.22 -16.11
CA TRP A 116 16.95 23.50 -16.30
C TRP A 116 16.38 22.99 -14.97
N ASN A 117 17.21 22.42 -14.10
CA ASN A 117 16.79 22.00 -12.78
C ASN A 117 16.25 23.17 -11.96
N ALA A 118 16.95 24.32 -11.95
CA ALA A 118 16.50 25.51 -11.23
C ALA A 118 15.15 26.02 -11.74
N ILE A 119 14.95 26.07 -13.07
CA ILE A 119 13.66 26.44 -13.67
C ILE A 119 12.55 25.52 -13.18
N ILE A 120 12.80 24.20 -13.18
CA ILE A 120 11.81 23.21 -12.75
C ILE A 120 11.54 23.28 -11.24
N ASP A 121 12.55 23.58 -10.42
CA ASP A 121 12.41 23.71 -8.97
C ASP A 121 11.65 24.99 -8.57
N ASP A 122 11.76 26.05 -9.38
CA ASP A 122 11.06 27.33 -9.20
C ASP A 122 9.59 27.30 -9.67
N LEU A 123 9.17 26.25 -10.37
CA LEU A 123 7.77 26.08 -10.74
C LEU A 123 6.90 25.93 -9.49
N ASP A 124 5.66 26.42 -9.58
CA ASP A 124 4.69 26.36 -8.48
C ASP A 124 4.44 24.91 -8.07
N GLN A 125 4.77 24.57 -6.82
CA GLN A 125 4.64 23.22 -6.27
C GLN A 125 3.20 22.72 -6.23
N GLN A 126 2.20 23.60 -6.30
CA GLN A 126 0.80 23.19 -6.39
C GLN A 126 0.43 22.73 -7.80
N ARG A 127 1.06 23.32 -8.83
CA ARG A 127 0.81 23.02 -10.24
C ARG A 127 1.73 21.92 -10.76
N PHE A 128 2.99 21.87 -10.30
CA PHE A 128 3.96 20.85 -10.68
C PHE A 128 4.74 20.28 -9.48
N PRO A 129 4.11 19.37 -8.72
CA PRO A 129 4.66 18.89 -7.45
C PRO A 129 5.87 17.98 -7.58
N ALA A 130 6.67 17.89 -6.53
CA ALA A 130 7.61 16.80 -6.30
C ALA A 130 6.87 15.48 -6.09
N ARG A 131 7.48 14.38 -6.55
CA ARG A 131 6.92 13.06 -6.35
C ARG A 131 7.14 12.65 -4.89
N HIS A 132 6.05 12.37 -4.17
CA HIS A 132 6.06 11.83 -2.81
C HIS A 132 7.09 12.50 -1.88
N GLN A 133 6.71 13.62 -1.25
CA GLN A 133 7.41 14.04 -0.04
C GLN A 133 7.10 13.01 1.06
N LEU A 134 7.89 11.94 1.11
CA LEU A 134 7.77 10.90 2.13
C LEU A 134 8.08 11.44 3.53
N ASP A 135 8.45 12.72 3.67
CA ASP A 135 8.84 13.38 4.91
C ASP A 135 7.87 13.12 6.07
N ALA A 136 6.55 13.23 5.85
CA ALA A 136 5.59 12.97 6.93
C ALA A 136 5.62 11.50 7.35
N TYR A 137 5.68 10.59 6.38
CA TYR A 137 5.80 9.15 6.62
C TYR A 137 7.14 8.82 7.31
N ILE A 138 8.26 9.36 6.82
CA ILE A 138 9.60 9.14 7.35
C ILE A 138 9.66 9.56 8.82
N ARG A 139 9.18 10.77 9.13
CA ARG A 139 9.16 11.29 10.50
C ARG A 139 8.27 10.49 11.46
N THR A 140 7.32 9.72 10.92
CA THR A 140 6.31 9.02 11.71
C THR A 140 6.60 7.53 11.87
N HIS A 141 6.82 6.86 10.74
CA HIS A 141 6.71 5.42 10.58
C HIS A 141 8.05 4.76 10.24
N ALA A 142 8.90 5.43 9.46
CA ALA A 142 10.17 4.85 9.00
C ALA A 142 11.11 4.50 10.16
N LEU A 143 11.05 5.20 11.29
CA LEU A 143 11.87 4.87 12.45
C LEU A 143 11.58 3.45 12.96
N LEU A 144 10.30 3.07 13.09
CA LEU A 144 9.94 1.71 13.53
C LEU A 144 10.35 0.66 12.50
N GLU A 145 10.17 0.97 11.22
CA GLU A 145 10.50 0.09 10.12
C GLU A 145 12.01 -0.21 10.04
N VAL A 146 12.86 0.82 10.11
CA VAL A 146 14.33 0.67 10.12
C VAL A 146 14.80 -0.03 11.40
N MET A 147 14.12 0.19 12.52
CA MET A 147 14.49 -0.41 13.80
C MET A 147 14.17 -1.89 13.91
N TYR A 148 13.20 -2.41 13.16
CA TYR A 148 12.88 -3.83 13.18
C TYR A 148 14.04 -4.75 12.76
N PRO A 149 14.70 -4.59 11.61
CA PRO A 149 15.85 -5.41 11.23
C PRO A 149 17.04 -5.21 12.17
N ILE A 150 17.26 -3.99 12.68
CA ILE A 150 18.29 -3.70 13.69
C ILE A 150 18.03 -4.51 14.96
N PHE A 151 16.80 -4.47 15.47
CA PHE A 151 16.40 -5.21 16.65
C PHE A 151 16.58 -6.71 16.45
N LYS A 152 16.19 -7.24 15.27
CA LYS A 152 16.38 -8.66 14.92
C LYS A 152 17.84 -9.06 14.86
N ALA A 153 18.70 -8.26 14.24
CA ALA A 153 20.14 -8.51 14.18
C ALA A 153 20.74 -8.54 15.60
N ALA A 154 20.31 -7.61 16.47
CA ALA A 154 20.84 -7.55 17.82
C ALA A 154 20.34 -8.68 18.74
N GLN A 155 19.17 -9.27 18.50
CA GLN A 155 18.75 -10.50 19.20
C GLN A 155 19.68 -11.69 18.92
N MET A 156 20.47 -11.64 17.84
CA MET A 156 21.40 -12.70 17.47
C MET A 156 22.81 -12.51 18.05
N ALA A 157 23.08 -11.38 18.71
CA ALA A 157 24.38 -11.07 19.28
C ALA A 157 24.29 -10.93 20.80
N GLU A 158 25.11 -11.66 21.54
CA GLU A 158 25.23 -11.47 22.99
C GLU A 158 25.90 -10.11 23.27
N ASP A 159 25.33 -9.36 24.22
CA ASP A 159 25.93 -8.19 24.89
C ASP A 159 26.10 -6.87 24.09
N ARG A 160 25.17 -6.54 23.18
CA ARG A 160 25.22 -5.29 22.36
C ARG A 160 24.15 -4.23 22.66
N ASN A 161 23.63 -4.20 23.88
CA ASN A 161 22.57 -3.24 24.24
C ASN A 161 23.01 -1.77 24.10
N ALA A 162 24.27 -1.45 24.42
CA ALA A 162 24.81 -0.10 24.29
C ALA A 162 24.95 0.33 22.82
N GLU A 163 25.53 -0.52 21.96
CA GLU A 163 25.65 -0.28 20.51
C GLU A 163 24.27 -0.08 19.86
N MET A 164 23.26 -0.86 20.28
CA MET A 164 21.90 -0.71 19.77
C MET A 164 21.27 0.63 20.16
N ALA A 165 21.51 1.10 21.39
CA ALA A 165 21.04 2.40 21.86
C ALA A 165 21.70 3.55 21.10
N GLU A 166 22.99 3.46 20.83
CA GLU A 166 23.73 4.44 20.02
C GLU A 166 23.22 4.47 18.57
N MET A 167 23.11 3.31 17.92
CA MET A 167 22.60 3.22 16.57
C MET A 167 21.14 3.71 16.48
N PHE A 168 20.30 3.41 17.47
CA PHE A 168 18.96 3.99 17.55
C PHE A 168 18.99 5.52 17.62
N GLY A 169 19.89 6.09 18.43
CA GLY A 169 20.11 7.54 18.52
C GLY A 169 20.43 8.14 17.16
N ILE A 170 21.41 7.58 16.44
CA ILE A 170 21.81 8.03 15.10
C ILE A 170 20.64 7.96 14.11
N VAL A 171 19.94 6.81 14.05
CA VAL A 171 18.80 6.62 13.14
C VAL A 171 17.68 7.61 13.45
N ARG A 172 17.35 7.80 14.73
CA ARG A 172 16.34 8.79 15.16
C ARG A 172 16.76 10.19 14.75
N ASP A 173 18.02 10.58 14.96
CA ASP A 173 18.49 11.93 14.68
C ASP A 173 18.52 12.23 13.16
N ILE A 174 18.73 11.20 12.32
CA ILE A 174 18.66 11.32 10.85
C ILE A 174 17.20 11.41 10.35
N PHE A 175 16.33 10.48 10.77
CA PHE A 175 15.00 10.33 10.17
C PHE A 175 13.90 11.14 10.89
N ALA A 176 14.05 11.37 12.19
CA ALA A 176 13.04 12.02 13.03
C ALA A 176 13.67 12.77 14.22
N PRO A 177 14.49 13.82 13.98
CA PRO A 177 15.24 14.52 15.03
C PRO A 177 14.38 15.14 16.13
N GLY A 178 13.10 15.43 15.85
CA GLY A 178 12.14 15.92 16.85
C GLY A 178 11.36 14.83 17.59
N SER A 179 11.64 13.55 17.34
CA SER A 179 10.89 12.44 17.93
C SER A 179 11.28 12.19 19.38
N SER A 180 10.28 12.11 20.27
CA SER A 180 10.46 11.68 21.66
C SER A 180 10.49 10.15 21.82
N ALA A 181 10.54 9.40 20.72
CA ALA A 181 10.55 7.94 20.77
C ALA A 181 11.86 7.41 21.36
N THR A 182 11.75 6.34 22.15
CA THR A 182 12.88 5.67 22.79
C THR A 182 13.05 4.26 22.26
N LEU A 183 14.27 3.73 22.32
CA LEU A 183 14.56 2.33 21.98
C LEU A 183 13.67 1.37 22.78
N ALA A 184 13.48 1.63 24.08
CA ALA A 184 12.64 0.80 24.94
C ALA A 184 11.19 0.70 24.43
N ARG A 185 10.59 1.83 24.02
CA ARG A 185 9.23 1.87 23.47
C ARG A 185 9.10 1.00 22.22
N TYR A 186 10.02 1.16 21.26
CA TYR A 186 9.98 0.35 20.04
C TYR A 186 10.30 -1.12 20.29
N ALA A 187 11.22 -1.42 21.20
CA ALA A 187 11.52 -2.78 21.60
C ALA A 187 10.30 -3.49 22.21
N VAL A 188 9.48 -2.79 23.01
CA VAL A 188 8.21 -3.32 23.51
C VAL A 188 7.23 -3.59 22.36
N GLN A 189 7.10 -2.66 21.41
CA GLN A 189 6.22 -2.83 20.25
C GLN A 189 6.63 -4.02 19.38
N ILE A 190 7.93 -4.15 19.06
CA ILE A 190 8.47 -5.25 18.26
C ILE A 190 8.32 -6.59 19.00
N ARG A 191 8.63 -6.67 20.30
CA ARG A 191 8.42 -7.89 21.09
C ARG A 191 6.95 -8.29 21.14
N THR A 192 6.04 -7.33 21.28
CA THR A 192 4.60 -7.58 21.27
C THR A 192 4.14 -8.14 19.92
N TYR A 193 4.63 -7.56 18.82
CA TYR A 193 4.37 -8.05 17.47
C TYR A 193 4.90 -9.48 17.27
N GLU A 194 6.14 -9.75 17.64
CA GLU A 194 6.75 -11.09 17.52
C GLU A 194 6.02 -12.14 18.35
N ARG A 195 5.67 -11.81 19.59
CA ARG A 195 4.86 -12.68 20.45
C ARG A 195 3.54 -13.05 19.78
N ARG A 196 2.79 -12.05 19.28
CA ARG A 196 1.52 -12.26 18.57
C ARG A 196 1.69 -13.11 17.33
N ARG A 197 2.74 -12.87 16.54
CA ARG A 197 3.06 -13.63 15.33
C ARG A 197 3.40 -15.09 15.64
N LEU A 198 4.20 -15.34 16.67
CA LEU A 198 4.52 -16.71 17.13
C LEU A 198 3.28 -17.43 17.67
N TRP A 199 2.44 -16.72 18.42
CA TRP A 199 1.17 -17.25 18.92
C TRP A 199 0.24 -17.68 17.78
N LEU A 200 0.10 -16.88 16.72
CA LEU A 200 -0.72 -17.22 15.55
C LEU A 200 -0.18 -18.42 14.74
N ARG A 201 1.12 -18.74 14.83
CA ARG A 201 1.70 -19.91 14.15
C ARG A 201 1.33 -21.24 14.81
N ARG A 202 0.87 -21.20 16.07
CA ARG A 202 0.41 -22.39 16.80
C ARG A 202 -0.95 -22.85 16.29
N SER A 203 -1.26 -24.13 16.45
CA SER A 203 -2.61 -24.65 16.21
C SER A 203 -3.63 -23.98 17.15
N PRO A 204 -4.93 -23.92 16.78
CA PRO A 204 -5.95 -23.32 17.63
C PRO A 204 -5.98 -23.89 19.07
N ALA A 205 -5.73 -25.19 19.24
CA ALA A 205 -5.67 -25.82 20.57
C ALA A 205 -4.45 -25.35 21.39
N GLU A 206 -3.29 -25.24 20.75
CA GLU A 206 -2.03 -24.82 21.41
C GLU A 206 -2.00 -23.34 21.77
N ARG A 207 -2.72 -22.48 21.04
CA ARG A 207 -2.83 -21.04 21.33
C ARG A 207 -3.34 -20.75 22.74
N TRP A 208 -4.20 -21.62 23.25
CA TRP A 208 -4.83 -21.45 24.57
C TRP A 208 -4.20 -22.34 25.65
N ASN A 209 -3.16 -23.10 25.31
CA ASN A 209 -2.35 -23.84 26.27
C ASN A 209 -1.25 -22.94 26.86
N LEU A 210 -1.66 -22.03 27.75
CA LEU A 210 -0.82 -20.97 28.30
C LEU A 210 -0.06 -21.43 29.56
N SER A 211 0.91 -22.34 29.41
CA SER A 211 1.71 -22.86 30.52
C SER A 211 2.80 -21.90 31.01
N ASP A 212 3.27 -20.99 30.15
CA ASP A 212 4.27 -19.97 30.50
C ASP A 212 3.61 -18.68 31.03
N GLN A 213 4.15 -18.13 32.12
CA GLN A 213 3.60 -16.94 32.75
C GLN A 213 3.65 -15.70 31.84
N ARG A 214 4.70 -15.54 31.02
CA ARG A 214 4.81 -14.38 30.11
C ARG A 214 3.80 -14.49 28.98
N GLU A 215 3.50 -15.71 28.53
CA GLU A 215 2.43 -15.95 27.56
C GLU A 215 1.04 -15.62 28.13
N ARG A 216 0.77 -16.04 29.37
CA ARG A 216 -0.45 -15.66 30.09
C ARG A 216 -0.61 -14.14 30.15
N GLU A 217 0.41 -13.44 30.63
CA GLU A 217 0.40 -11.96 30.71
C GLU A 217 0.23 -11.32 29.33
N GLY A 218 0.87 -11.88 28.30
CA GLY A 218 0.75 -11.41 26.93
C GLY A 218 -0.67 -11.51 26.37
N VAL A 219 -1.32 -12.67 26.52
CA VAL A 219 -2.71 -12.87 26.08
C VAL A 219 -3.68 -12.04 26.92
N ALA A 220 -3.47 -11.93 28.24
CA ALA A 220 -4.28 -11.07 29.09
C ALA A 220 -4.19 -9.59 28.66
N ALA A 221 -3.00 -9.12 28.29
CA ALA A 221 -2.82 -7.77 27.74
C ALA A 221 -3.55 -7.58 26.39
N ASP A 222 -3.59 -8.61 25.54
CA ASP A 222 -4.33 -8.57 24.28
C ASP A 222 -5.86 -8.52 24.52
N ILE A 223 -6.37 -9.26 25.52
CA ILE A 223 -7.78 -9.17 25.94
C ILE A 223 -8.10 -7.78 26.47
N ALA A 224 -7.28 -7.23 27.37
CA ALA A 224 -7.48 -5.89 27.92
C ALA A 224 -7.51 -4.83 26.82
N ALA A 225 -6.57 -4.89 25.88
CA ALA A 225 -6.50 -3.97 24.75
C ALA A 225 -7.73 -4.07 23.83
N LEU A 226 -8.21 -5.30 23.55
CA LEU A 226 -9.46 -5.51 22.80
C LEU A 226 -10.66 -4.88 23.52
N ARG A 227 -10.77 -5.08 24.84
CA ARG A 227 -11.88 -4.50 25.62
C ARG A 227 -11.82 -2.97 25.68
N ASN A 228 -10.64 -2.40 25.84
CA ASN A 228 -10.45 -0.94 25.78
C ASN A 228 -10.78 -0.39 24.39
N TRP A 229 -10.43 -1.11 23.32
CA TRP A 229 -10.83 -0.73 21.97
C TRP A 229 -12.35 -0.76 21.77
N GLN A 230 -13.02 -1.83 22.23
CA GLN A 230 -14.48 -1.98 22.10
C GLN A 230 -15.27 -0.98 22.93
N ALA A 231 -14.73 -0.59 24.10
CA ALA A 231 -15.36 0.37 25.01
C ALA A 231 -14.93 1.83 24.74
N TYR A 232 -14.20 2.08 23.64
CA TYR A 232 -13.72 3.42 23.33
C TYR A 232 -14.89 4.35 23.00
N GLU A 233 -14.96 5.46 23.73
CA GLU A 233 -15.87 6.57 23.46
C GLU A 233 -15.06 7.88 23.43
N PRO A 234 -15.39 8.83 22.53
CA PRO A 234 -14.77 10.16 22.55
C PRO A 234 -14.84 10.79 23.95
N GLY A 235 -13.69 11.20 24.48
CA GLY A 235 -13.60 11.85 25.80
C GLY A 235 -13.59 10.89 27.00
N LYS A 236 -13.75 9.58 26.81
CA LYS A 236 -13.62 8.58 27.89
C LYS A 236 -12.44 7.66 27.62
N GLN A 237 -11.59 7.46 28.62
CA GLN A 237 -10.54 6.45 28.56
C GLN A 237 -11.01 5.19 29.29
N PRO A 238 -11.30 4.09 28.58
CA PRO A 238 -11.52 2.81 29.24
C PRO A 238 -10.20 2.30 29.82
N GLU A 239 -10.17 2.04 31.12
CA GLU A 239 -9.01 1.54 31.85
C GLU A 239 -9.23 0.07 32.26
N ARG A 240 -9.12 -0.84 31.30
CA ARG A 240 -8.95 -2.27 31.61
C ARG A 240 -7.47 -2.63 31.60
N HIS A 241 -7.03 -3.33 32.63
CA HIS A 241 -5.65 -3.77 32.80
C HIS A 241 -5.49 -5.29 32.58
N ALA A 242 -4.30 -5.72 32.15
CA ALA A 242 -4.01 -7.13 31.92
C ALA A 242 -4.22 -7.99 33.19
N SER A 243 -3.88 -7.45 34.37
CA SER A 243 -4.02 -8.14 35.66
C SER A 243 -5.45 -8.62 35.93
N GLU A 244 -6.49 -7.89 35.49
CA GLU A 244 -7.90 -8.29 35.62
C GLU A 244 -8.22 -9.60 34.88
N PHE A 245 -7.46 -9.92 33.83
CA PHE A 245 -7.72 -11.07 32.97
C PHE A 245 -6.81 -12.26 33.26
N VAL A 246 -5.62 -12.06 33.83
CA VAL A 246 -4.66 -13.14 34.12
C VAL A 246 -5.30 -14.26 34.95
N GLU A 247 -6.06 -13.89 35.99
CA GLU A 247 -6.76 -14.83 36.87
C GLU A 247 -7.93 -15.54 36.18
N ARG A 248 -8.50 -14.93 35.14
CA ARG A 248 -9.66 -15.45 34.40
C ARG A 248 -9.27 -16.23 33.14
N LEU A 249 -7.99 -16.23 32.77
CA LEU A 249 -7.52 -16.86 31.53
C LEU A 249 -7.84 -18.35 31.47
N GLU A 250 -7.70 -19.08 32.57
CA GLU A 250 -7.98 -20.52 32.60
C GLU A 250 -9.47 -20.80 32.31
N GLN A 251 -10.36 -19.93 32.79
CA GLN A 251 -11.79 -20.03 32.48
C GLN A 251 -12.07 -19.68 31.02
N ILE A 252 -11.44 -18.64 30.48
CA ILE A 252 -11.56 -18.26 29.07
C ILE A 252 -11.00 -19.33 28.14
N ALA A 253 -9.89 -19.95 28.53
CA ALA A 253 -9.18 -20.96 27.76
C ALA A 253 -9.92 -22.30 27.72
N ASN A 254 -10.68 -22.67 28.77
CA ASN A 254 -11.28 -24.00 28.88
C ASN A 254 -12.81 -24.01 28.76
N ALA A 255 -13.51 -22.91 29.08
CA ALA A 255 -14.97 -22.91 29.08
C ALA A 255 -15.54 -22.85 27.64
N PRO A 256 -16.45 -23.77 27.25
CA PRO A 256 -17.10 -23.71 25.94
C PRO A 256 -17.82 -22.39 25.66
N ARG A 257 -18.39 -21.78 26.71
CA ARG A 257 -19.08 -20.47 26.62
C ARG A 257 -18.14 -19.30 26.31
N ALA A 258 -16.83 -19.47 26.48
CA ALA A 258 -15.84 -18.46 26.17
C ALA A 258 -15.37 -18.50 24.71
N GLN A 259 -15.86 -19.43 23.89
CA GLN A 259 -15.50 -19.53 22.47
C GLN A 259 -15.59 -18.20 21.70
N PRO A 260 -16.67 -17.39 21.82
CA PRO A 260 -16.73 -16.10 21.13
C PRO A 260 -15.68 -15.09 21.60
N VAL A 261 -15.26 -15.16 22.86
CA VAL A 261 -14.18 -14.32 23.40
C VAL A 261 -12.84 -14.75 22.80
N ARG A 262 -12.59 -16.06 22.72
CA ARG A 262 -11.38 -16.60 22.09
C ARG A 262 -11.26 -16.18 20.63
N GLU A 263 -12.34 -16.33 19.86
CA GLU A 263 -12.41 -15.92 18.46
C GLU A 263 -12.18 -14.41 18.29
N ALA A 264 -12.79 -13.58 19.15
CA ALA A 264 -12.59 -12.13 19.09
C ALA A 264 -11.13 -11.73 19.40
N VAL A 265 -10.47 -12.41 20.33
CA VAL A 265 -9.05 -12.20 20.65
C VAL A 265 -8.17 -12.64 19.47
N GLU A 266 -8.46 -13.79 18.87
CA GLU A 266 -7.73 -14.28 17.69
C GLU A 266 -7.85 -13.31 16.51
N GLN A 267 -9.05 -12.79 16.23
CA GLN A 267 -9.27 -11.77 15.20
C GLN A 267 -8.50 -10.48 15.52
N TYR A 268 -8.59 -9.99 16.76
CA TYR A 268 -7.87 -8.79 17.18
C TYR A 268 -6.34 -8.93 17.02
N VAL A 269 -5.79 -10.06 17.47
CA VAL A 269 -4.35 -10.36 17.36
C VAL A 269 -3.94 -10.49 15.89
N THR A 270 -4.74 -11.17 15.07
CA THR A 270 -4.51 -11.28 13.61
C THR A 270 -4.50 -9.91 12.94
N GLY A 271 -5.46 -9.04 13.27
CA GLY A 271 -5.50 -7.66 12.77
C GLY A 271 -4.28 -6.84 13.19
N CYS A 272 -3.85 -6.96 14.45
CA CYS A 272 -2.65 -6.29 14.95
C CYS A 272 -1.36 -6.75 14.23
N VAL A 273 -1.25 -8.05 13.93
CA VAL A 273 -0.14 -8.59 13.15
C VAL A 273 -0.19 -8.09 11.71
N ALA A 274 -1.38 -8.08 11.07
CA ALA A 274 -1.54 -7.58 9.71
C ALA A 274 -1.16 -6.09 9.57
N LEU A 275 -1.50 -5.26 10.57
CA LEU A 275 -1.06 -3.86 10.63
C LEU A 275 0.47 -3.73 10.64
N MET A 276 1.14 -4.50 11.48
CA MET A 276 2.60 -4.45 11.62
C MET A 276 3.31 -5.07 10.43
N ASP A 277 2.84 -6.20 9.90
CA ASP A 277 3.34 -6.78 8.66
C ASP A 277 3.28 -5.73 7.54
N ALA A 278 2.15 -5.03 7.43
CA ALA A 278 2.02 -3.99 6.44
C ALA A 278 2.99 -2.83 6.62
N LEU A 279 3.22 -2.42 7.86
CA LEU A 279 4.16 -1.35 8.16
C LEU A 279 5.63 -1.74 7.86
N LEU A 280 5.98 -3.01 8.06
CA LEU A 280 7.34 -3.53 7.93
C LEU A 280 7.70 -4.02 6.51
N SER A 281 6.75 -4.03 5.56
CA SER A 281 6.94 -4.53 4.17
C SER A 281 7.26 -3.43 3.14
N PHE A 282 8.01 -2.39 3.51
CA PHE A 282 8.23 -1.11 2.80
C PHE A 282 8.55 -1.13 1.28
N ARG A 283 8.88 -2.26 0.67
CA ARG A 283 9.19 -2.32 -0.78
C ARG A 283 8.42 -3.38 -1.56
N ASP A 284 7.85 -4.37 -0.90
CA ASP A 284 7.01 -5.36 -1.57
C ASP A 284 5.57 -4.87 -1.52
N GLY A 285 5.27 -3.94 -2.44
CA GLY A 285 3.97 -3.27 -2.61
C GLY A 285 2.78 -4.18 -2.94
N ALA A 286 2.87 -5.48 -2.69
CA ALA A 286 1.79 -6.44 -2.80
C ALA A 286 1.21 -6.73 -1.40
N GLN A 287 0.53 -5.73 -0.82
CA GLN A 287 -0.30 -5.93 0.38
C GLN A 287 -1.76 -6.21 0.06
N GLY A 288 -2.08 -6.36 -1.22
CA GLY A 288 -3.34 -6.93 -1.65
C GLY A 288 -3.25 -8.44 -1.83
N ILE A 289 -4.32 -8.99 -2.36
CA ILE A 289 -4.43 -10.41 -2.64
C ILE A 289 -3.52 -10.74 -3.83
N ALA A 290 -2.50 -11.56 -3.59
CA ALA A 290 -1.60 -12.00 -4.64
C ALA A 290 -2.30 -13.00 -5.57
N ALA A 291 -2.36 -12.68 -6.85
CA ALA A 291 -2.90 -13.52 -7.90
C ALA A 291 -1.78 -14.15 -8.72
N ALA A 292 -1.83 -15.47 -8.92
CA ALA A 292 -1.09 -16.17 -9.96
C ALA A 292 -1.78 -15.94 -11.30
N ILE A 293 -1.00 -15.56 -12.30
CA ILE A 293 -1.45 -15.12 -13.62
C ILE A 293 -0.89 -16.07 -14.66
N TYR A 294 -1.77 -16.66 -15.46
CA TYR A 294 -1.43 -17.35 -16.70
C TYR A 294 -1.73 -16.43 -17.89
N ASP A 295 -0.71 -16.08 -18.66
CA ASP A 295 -0.79 -15.09 -19.75
C ASP A 295 -0.24 -15.66 -21.07
N PRO A 296 -0.94 -16.63 -21.70
CA PRO A 296 -0.46 -17.29 -22.91
C PRO A 296 -0.37 -16.36 -24.13
N GLN A 297 -1.03 -15.20 -24.08
CA GLN A 297 -1.05 -14.21 -25.16
C GLN A 297 -0.10 -13.04 -24.89
N GLY A 298 0.59 -13.03 -23.75
CA GLY A 298 1.46 -11.95 -23.33
C GLY A 298 0.75 -10.60 -23.19
N ILE A 299 -0.54 -10.58 -22.81
CA ILE A 299 -1.33 -9.36 -22.68
C ILE A 299 -0.89 -8.54 -21.48
N PHE A 300 -0.64 -9.20 -20.35
CA PHE A 300 -0.21 -8.61 -19.09
C PHE A 300 1.31 -8.42 -19.03
N SER A 301 2.09 -9.46 -19.35
CA SER A 301 3.56 -9.47 -19.33
C SER A 301 4.13 -10.41 -20.39
N SER A 302 5.45 -10.40 -20.64
CA SER A 302 6.06 -11.43 -21.51
C SER A 302 6.12 -12.83 -20.89
N LYS A 303 6.05 -12.91 -19.55
CA LYS A 303 6.10 -14.19 -18.84
C LYS A 303 4.77 -14.93 -18.98
N LEU A 304 4.87 -16.22 -19.27
CA LEU A 304 3.73 -17.13 -19.33
C LEU A 304 3.01 -17.22 -17.98
N VAL A 305 3.77 -17.32 -16.90
CA VAL A 305 3.27 -17.33 -15.52
C VAL A 305 3.88 -16.19 -14.73
N ASN A 306 3.04 -15.46 -14.01
CA ASN A 306 3.44 -14.30 -13.22
C ASN A 306 2.61 -14.17 -11.93
N SER A 307 2.98 -13.23 -11.06
CA SER A 307 2.16 -12.87 -9.89
C SER A 307 1.97 -11.36 -9.78
N TYR A 308 0.75 -10.93 -9.46
CA TYR A 308 0.46 -9.52 -9.25
C TYR A 308 -0.71 -9.29 -8.29
N ASP A 309 -0.94 -8.04 -7.92
CA ASP A 309 -2.08 -7.62 -7.11
C ASP A 309 -3.43 -7.85 -7.83
N LEU A 310 -4.35 -8.54 -7.17
CA LEU A 310 -5.67 -8.87 -7.70
C LEU A 310 -6.50 -7.63 -8.05
N LEU A 311 -6.46 -6.57 -7.24
CA LEU A 311 -7.27 -5.37 -7.48
C LEU A 311 -6.84 -4.69 -8.78
N HIS A 312 -5.54 -4.72 -9.10
CA HIS A 312 -5.05 -4.26 -10.39
C HIS A 312 -5.65 -5.05 -11.55
N LEU A 313 -5.69 -6.38 -11.44
CA LEU A 313 -6.20 -7.25 -12.50
C LEU A 313 -7.69 -7.01 -12.74
N LEU A 314 -8.49 -6.99 -11.66
CA LEU A 314 -9.94 -6.82 -11.72
C LEU A 314 -10.38 -5.52 -12.41
N ARG A 315 -9.59 -4.44 -12.26
CA ARG A 315 -9.89 -3.13 -12.86
C ARG A 315 -9.80 -3.13 -14.39
N ALA A 316 -8.90 -3.93 -14.96
CA ALA A 316 -8.38 -3.68 -16.31
C ALA A 316 -8.40 -4.88 -17.25
N TYR A 317 -8.54 -6.10 -16.72
CA TYR A 317 -8.41 -7.32 -17.50
C TYR A 317 -9.68 -8.15 -17.48
N ASP A 318 -9.90 -8.83 -18.59
CA ASP A 318 -10.82 -9.93 -18.67
C ASP A 318 -10.12 -11.20 -18.18
N LEU A 319 -10.73 -11.86 -17.20
CA LEU A 319 -10.09 -12.91 -16.40
C LEU A 319 -10.94 -14.18 -16.42
N GLU A 320 -10.28 -15.29 -16.69
CA GLU A 320 -10.81 -16.62 -16.40
C GLU A 320 -10.21 -17.12 -15.08
N TRP A 321 -11.03 -17.78 -14.26
CA TRP A 321 -10.64 -18.21 -12.91
C TRP A 321 -10.38 -19.70 -12.87
N PHE A 322 -9.38 -20.09 -12.09
CA PHE A 322 -9.11 -21.49 -11.78
C PHE A 322 -9.49 -21.77 -10.32
N ASP A 323 -10.15 -22.91 -10.08
CA ASP A 323 -10.60 -23.29 -8.73
C ASP A 323 -9.46 -23.68 -7.78
N SER A 324 -8.26 -23.96 -8.30
CA SER A 324 -7.14 -24.45 -7.50
C SER A 324 -5.79 -24.21 -8.18
N ALA A 325 -4.72 -24.27 -7.39
CA ALA A 325 -3.35 -24.32 -7.91
C ALA A 325 -3.13 -25.49 -8.90
N ALA A 326 -3.78 -26.64 -8.68
CA ALA A 326 -3.63 -27.81 -9.54
C ALA A 326 -4.30 -27.65 -10.92
N THR A 327 -5.47 -27.00 -10.98
CA THR A 327 -6.11 -26.64 -12.27
C THR A 327 -5.30 -25.58 -13.01
N PHE A 328 -4.79 -24.58 -12.29
CA PHE A 328 -3.86 -23.60 -12.83
C PHE A 328 -2.60 -24.24 -13.42
N GLN A 329 -1.91 -25.10 -12.66
CA GLN A 329 -0.67 -25.75 -13.08
C GLN A 329 -0.87 -26.63 -14.33
N ARG A 330 -2.00 -27.36 -14.40
CA ARG A 330 -2.37 -28.13 -15.60
C ARG A 330 -2.58 -27.24 -16.83
N ALA A 331 -3.21 -26.09 -16.67
CA ALA A 331 -3.49 -25.17 -17.77
C ALA A 331 -2.25 -24.37 -18.21
N ALA A 332 -1.43 -23.94 -17.25
CA ALA A 332 -0.26 -23.12 -17.49
C ALA A 332 1.00 -23.92 -17.84
N GLY A 333 1.04 -25.22 -17.54
CA GLY A 333 2.23 -26.07 -17.70
C GLY A 333 3.38 -25.68 -16.78
N ALA A 334 3.12 -24.92 -15.72
CA ALA A 334 4.11 -24.40 -14.79
C ALA A 334 3.53 -24.22 -13.38
N ASP A 335 4.40 -24.26 -12.37
CA ASP A 335 4.00 -24.13 -10.98
C ASP A 335 3.43 -22.74 -10.65
N SER A 336 2.48 -22.71 -9.71
CA SER A 336 1.97 -21.47 -9.17
C SER A 336 3.10 -20.69 -8.48
N PRO A 337 3.21 -19.37 -8.70
CA PRO A 337 4.08 -18.51 -7.92
C PRO A 337 3.85 -18.68 -6.42
N ARG A 338 4.93 -18.64 -5.64
CA ARG A 338 4.88 -18.74 -4.17
C ARG A 338 4.05 -17.60 -3.59
N GLY A 339 3.15 -17.93 -2.66
CA GLY A 339 2.31 -16.94 -1.96
C GLY A 339 1.09 -16.47 -2.75
N ALA A 340 0.85 -16.99 -3.97
CA ALA A 340 -0.41 -16.75 -4.67
C ALA A 340 -1.60 -17.34 -3.91
N GLN A 341 -2.68 -16.57 -3.85
CA GLN A 341 -3.90 -16.91 -3.11
C GLN A 341 -5.09 -17.13 -4.06
N VAL A 342 -5.01 -16.59 -5.28
CA VAL A 342 -5.97 -16.81 -6.36
C VAL A 342 -5.24 -17.11 -7.66
N TRP A 343 -5.91 -17.80 -8.58
CA TRP A 343 -5.34 -18.23 -9.85
C TRP A 343 -6.22 -17.81 -11.01
N VAL A 344 -5.65 -17.09 -11.98
CA VAL A 344 -6.39 -16.54 -13.12
C VAL A 344 -5.63 -16.69 -14.43
N ALA A 345 -6.36 -16.76 -15.55
CA ALA A 345 -5.83 -16.56 -16.89
C ALA A 345 -6.29 -15.20 -17.44
N VAL A 346 -5.36 -14.46 -18.06
CA VAL A 346 -5.70 -13.20 -18.75
C VAL A 346 -6.21 -13.53 -20.13
N ARG A 347 -7.48 -13.22 -20.40
CA ARG A 347 -8.13 -13.44 -21.70
C ARG A 347 -8.08 -12.21 -22.60
N GLY A 348 -8.01 -11.02 -22.00
CA GLY A 348 -8.09 -9.76 -22.74
C GLY A 348 -7.83 -8.53 -21.87
N LEU A 349 -7.64 -7.39 -22.54
CA LEU A 349 -7.74 -6.07 -21.93
C LEU A 349 -9.18 -5.58 -22.02
N LEU A 350 -9.72 -5.07 -20.92
CA LEU A 350 -11.02 -4.42 -20.96
C LEU A 350 -10.92 -3.08 -21.70
N PRO A 351 -11.85 -2.79 -22.63
CA PRO A 351 -11.94 -1.47 -23.22
C PRO A 351 -12.24 -0.41 -22.15
N PRO A 352 -11.88 0.87 -22.36
CA PRO A 352 -12.04 1.91 -21.34
C PRO A 352 -13.43 1.99 -20.69
N ALA A 353 -14.50 1.77 -21.47
CA ALA A 353 -15.89 1.78 -20.99
C ALA A 353 -16.26 0.54 -20.15
N ALA A 354 -15.65 -0.62 -20.39
CA ALA A 354 -15.89 -1.84 -19.62
C ALA A 354 -14.94 -2.00 -18.42
N ARG A 355 -13.99 -1.07 -18.24
CA ARG A 355 -13.11 -1.08 -17.05
C ARG A 355 -13.94 -0.98 -15.79
N ARG A 356 -13.47 -1.67 -14.76
CA ARG A 356 -14.19 -1.76 -13.49
C ARG A 356 -13.70 -0.70 -12.51
N SER A 357 -14.61 0.04 -11.89
CA SER A 357 -14.34 0.73 -10.64
C SER A 357 -14.39 -0.30 -9.50
N ILE A 358 -13.59 -0.04 -8.47
CA ILE A 358 -13.46 -0.91 -7.30
C ILE A 358 -13.95 -0.11 -6.11
N GLY A 359 -14.95 -0.63 -5.42
CA GLY A 359 -15.42 -0.15 -4.13
C GLY A 359 -15.54 -1.30 -3.13
N PHE A 360 -15.98 -0.98 -1.93
CA PHE A 360 -16.13 -1.94 -0.84
C PHE A 360 -17.44 -1.73 -0.09
N GLU A 361 -17.96 -2.81 0.49
CA GLU A 361 -18.93 -2.74 1.59
C GLU A 361 -18.34 -3.35 2.83
N TRP A 362 -18.76 -2.84 3.99
CA TRP A 362 -18.35 -3.36 5.27
C TRP A 362 -19.47 -3.28 6.30
N GLN A 363 -19.63 -4.34 7.06
CA GLN A 363 -20.52 -4.34 8.22
C GLN A 363 -19.71 -3.98 9.46
N ALA A 364 -20.04 -2.86 10.10
CA ALA A 364 -19.37 -2.47 11.33
C ALA A 364 -19.66 -3.51 12.45
N PRO A 365 -18.70 -3.71 13.36
CA PRO A 365 -18.87 -4.62 14.50
C PRO A 365 -20.08 -4.24 15.36
N ALA A 366 -20.68 -5.24 16.00
CA ALA A 366 -21.92 -5.06 16.76
C ALA A 366 -21.81 -4.08 17.95
N HIS A 367 -20.61 -3.83 18.48
CA HIS A 367 -20.38 -2.87 19.56
C HIS A 367 -20.36 -1.40 19.09
N ILE A 368 -20.47 -1.16 17.78
CA ILE A 368 -20.53 0.18 17.22
C ILE A 368 -21.98 0.57 16.99
N GLU A 369 -22.50 1.44 17.84
CA GLU A 369 -23.92 1.80 17.87
C GLU A 369 -24.25 2.93 16.89
N GLY A 370 -23.30 3.85 16.64
CA GLY A 370 -23.56 5.04 15.83
C GLY A 370 -22.35 5.61 15.10
N LYS A 371 -22.62 6.53 14.16
CA LYS A 371 -21.62 7.14 13.28
C LYS A 371 -20.50 7.84 14.05
N ARG A 372 -20.81 8.59 15.12
CA ARG A 372 -19.81 9.31 15.92
C ARG A 372 -18.80 8.37 16.57
N GLN A 373 -19.27 7.29 17.20
CA GLN A 373 -18.41 6.27 17.81
C GLN A 373 -17.57 5.59 16.74
N PHE A 374 -18.20 5.21 15.62
CA PHE A 374 -17.52 4.62 14.46
C PHE A 374 -16.35 5.48 14.00
N GLU A 375 -16.59 6.75 13.69
CA GLU A 375 -15.57 7.65 13.16
C GLU A 375 -14.45 7.89 14.17
N ALA A 376 -14.78 8.04 15.45
CA ALA A 376 -13.78 8.25 16.48
C ALA A 376 -12.83 7.06 16.65
N GLN A 377 -13.30 5.84 16.38
CA GLN A 377 -12.53 4.61 16.53
C GLN A 377 -11.81 4.22 15.22
N TYR A 378 -12.50 4.31 14.08
CA TYR A 378 -12.03 3.78 12.79
C TYR A 378 -11.49 4.84 11.82
N CYS A 379 -11.81 6.13 11.98
CA CYS A 379 -11.37 7.21 11.07
C CYS A 379 -10.24 8.07 11.66
N ARG A 380 -9.47 7.56 12.62
CA ARG A 380 -8.37 8.31 13.28
C ARG A 380 -6.97 7.89 12.86
N THR A 381 -6.82 6.64 12.46
CA THR A 381 -5.53 5.97 12.22
C THR A 381 -5.76 4.81 11.27
N VAL A 382 -4.67 4.18 10.83
CA VAL A 382 -4.76 2.90 10.11
C VAL A 382 -5.28 1.82 11.06
N VAL A 383 -6.33 1.11 10.62
CA VAL A 383 -7.02 0.05 11.36
C VAL A 383 -7.09 -1.22 10.52
N PRO A 384 -7.12 -2.42 11.12
CA PRO A 384 -7.29 -3.66 10.37
C PRO A 384 -8.78 -3.90 10.14
N LEU A 385 -9.21 -3.93 8.87
CA LEU A 385 -10.57 -4.28 8.52
C LEU A 385 -10.67 -5.77 8.18
N HIS A 386 -11.64 -6.45 8.76
CA HIS A 386 -11.99 -7.84 8.49
C HIS A 386 -13.45 -7.92 8.04
N GLY A 387 -13.77 -8.81 7.09
CA GLY A 387 -15.11 -8.93 6.52
C GLY A 387 -15.42 -7.92 5.41
N LEU A 388 -14.39 -7.37 4.74
CA LEU A 388 -14.59 -6.47 3.60
C LEU A 388 -15.21 -7.22 2.42
N ARG A 389 -16.31 -6.69 1.89
CA ARG A 389 -16.93 -7.16 0.65
C ARG A 389 -16.46 -6.32 -0.52
N LEU A 390 -16.08 -6.94 -1.64
CA LEU A 390 -15.58 -6.25 -2.81
C LEU A 390 -16.74 -5.92 -3.75
N LEU A 391 -16.82 -4.66 -4.19
CA LEU A 391 -17.78 -4.21 -5.18
C LEU A 391 -17.07 -3.84 -6.47
N LEU A 392 -17.54 -4.40 -7.58
CA LEU A 392 -17.06 -4.06 -8.91
C LEU A 392 -18.19 -3.49 -9.74
N THR A 393 -17.95 -2.35 -10.37
CA THR A 393 -18.91 -1.69 -11.24
C THR A 393 -18.24 -1.29 -12.55
N GLU A 394 -18.85 -1.63 -13.69
CA GLU A 394 -18.35 -1.17 -14.99
C GLU A 394 -18.52 0.34 -15.14
N ARG A 395 -17.47 1.03 -15.59
CA ARG A 395 -17.46 2.50 -15.67
C ARG A 395 -18.45 3.09 -16.66
N GLY A 396 -18.68 2.42 -17.80
CA GLY A 396 -19.55 2.93 -18.87
C GLY A 396 -21.03 2.61 -18.64
N SER A 397 -21.33 1.41 -18.11
CA SER A 397 -22.70 0.93 -17.93
C SER A 397 -23.24 1.12 -16.52
N GLY A 398 -22.37 1.29 -15.51
CA GLY A 398 -22.76 1.23 -14.10
C GLY A 398 -23.18 -0.17 -13.64
N ARG A 399 -23.04 -1.20 -14.49
CA ARG A 399 -23.46 -2.57 -14.16
C ARG A 399 -22.54 -3.17 -13.11
N GLY A 400 -23.12 -3.80 -12.09
CA GLY A 400 -22.39 -4.60 -11.12
C GLY A 400 -21.76 -5.84 -11.76
N PHE A 401 -20.52 -6.14 -11.40
CA PHE A 401 -19.81 -7.35 -11.84
C PHE A 401 -19.68 -8.30 -10.65
N LEU A 402 -20.15 -9.54 -10.81
CA LEU A 402 -20.08 -10.57 -9.78
C LEU A 402 -18.72 -11.26 -9.82
N LEU A 403 -18.11 -11.38 -8.65
CA LEU A 403 -16.88 -12.16 -8.47
C LEU A 403 -17.22 -13.62 -8.14
N PRO A 404 -16.32 -14.57 -8.45
CA PRO A 404 -16.42 -15.90 -7.88
C PRO A 404 -16.47 -15.84 -6.35
N GLU A 405 -17.32 -16.67 -5.74
CA GLU A 405 -17.55 -16.69 -4.29
C GLU A 405 -16.23 -16.88 -3.51
N GLN A 406 -15.38 -17.78 -3.98
CA GLN A 406 -14.05 -18.06 -3.41
C GLN A 406 -13.18 -16.79 -3.27
N VAL A 407 -13.22 -15.91 -4.28
CA VAL A 407 -12.47 -14.65 -4.28
C VAL A 407 -13.09 -13.68 -3.29
N GLN A 408 -14.41 -13.63 -3.23
CA GLN A 408 -15.14 -12.78 -2.31
C GLN A 408 -14.91 -13.21 -0.85
N GLU A 409 -14.92 -14.51 -0.56
CA GLU A 409 -14.59 -15.07 0.75
C GLU A 409 -13.15 -14.77 1.14
N LEU A 410 -12.20 -14.89 0.19
CA LEU A 410 -10.80 -14.58 0.45
C LEU A 410 -10.61 -13.12 0.89
N VAL A 411 -11.24 -12.16 0.20
CA VAL A 411 -11.21 -10.74 0.61
C VAL A 411 -11.82 -10.56 2.00
N GLN A 412 -12.93 -11.24 2.29
CA GLN A 412 -13.63 -11.11 3.57
C GLN A 412 -12.85 -11.69 4.75
N ARG A 413 -12.12 -12.80 4.54
CA ARG A 413 -11.35 -13.46 5.61
C ARG A 413 -10.05 -12.75 5.97
N GLN A 414 -9.57 -11.84 5.13
CA GLN A 414 -8.31 -11.13 5.38
C GLN A 414 -8.51 -9.93 6.28
N HIS A 415 -7.49 -9.66 7.10
CA HIS A 415 -7.35 -8.39 7.79
C HIS A 415 -6.56 -7.46 6.88
N LEU A 416 -7.24 -6.47 6.30
CA LEU A 416 -6.64 -5.48 5.42
C LEU A 416 -6.39 -4.18 6.21
N PRO A 417 -5.13 -3.77 6.38
CA PRO A 417 -4.79 -2.45 6.92
C PRO A 417 -5.43 -1.36 6.07
N ALA A 418 -6.15 -0.46 6.72
CA ALA A 418 -6.97 0.52 6.04
C ALA A 418 -6.99 1.84 6.79
N LEU A 419 -6.93 2.94 6.04
CA LEU A 419 -7.28 4.27 6.53
C LEU A 419 -8.66 4.62 6.00
N LEU A 420 -9.60 4.87 6.90
CA LEU A 420 -10.96 5.29 6.57
C LEU A 420 -11.09 6.80 6.74
N VAL A 421 -11.71 7.45 5.77
CA VAL A 421 -11.97 8.88 5.78
C VAL A 421 -13.44 9.10 5.44
N PRO A 422 -14.21 9.89 6.21
CA PRO A 422 -15.60 10.23 5.85
C PRO A 422 -15.66 10.77 4.42
N ASP A 423 -16.66 10.41 3.61
CA ASP A 423 -16.74 10.88 2.21
C ASP A 423 -17.21 12.34 2.07
N GLU A 424 -17.30 13.06 3.19
CA GLU A 424 -17.73 14.45 3.30
C GLU A 424 -16.82 15.23 4.25
N GLY A 425 -16.79 16.56 4.11
CA GLY A 425 -16.08 17.46 5.01
C GLY A 425 -14.60 17.71 4.66
N MET A 426 -13.87 18.28 5.62
CA MET A 426 -12.51 18.80 5.36
C MET A 426 -11.46 17.70 5.17
N VAL A 427 -11.65 16.54 5.80
CA VAL A 427 -10.68 15.44 5.75
C VAL A 427 -10.61 14.82 4.35
N VAL A 428 -11.76 14.58 3.69
CA VAL A 428 -11.78 14.06 2.32
C VAL A 428 -11.21 15.04 1.31
N HIS A 429 -11.46 16.35 1.48
CA HIS A 429 -10.81 17.37 0.64
C HIS A 429 -9.28 17.32 0.77
N SER A 430 -8.79 17.15 2.00
CA SER A 430 -7.36 16.98 2.27
C SER A 430 -6.82 15.69 1.63
N LEU A 431 -7.56 14.57 1.75
CA LEU A 431 -7.22 13.30 1.10
C LEU A 431 -7.14 13.46 -0.42
N VAL A 432 -8.16 14.02 -1.07
CA VAL A 432 -8.20 14.22 -2.53
C VAL A 432 -7.03 15.08 -2.99
N ARG A 433 -6.74 16.17 -2.28
CA ARG A 433 -5.59 17.03 -2.58
C ARG A 433 -4.27 16.26 -2.51
N ARG A 434 -4.08 15.42 -1.48
CA ARG A 434 -2.86 14.61 -1.32
C ARG A 434 -2.76 13.49 -2.35
N LEU A 435 -3.86 12.80 -2.66
CA LEU A 435 -3.89 11.75 -3.68
C LEU A 435 -3.54 12.29 -5.07
N LYS A 436 -3.87 13.56 -5.37
CA LYS A 436 -3.42 14.22 -6.61
C LYS A 436 -1.88 14.30 -6.72
N LEU A 437 -1.16 14.16 -5.62
CA LEU A 437 0.30 14.23 -5.56
C LEU A 437 0.95 12.84 -5.41
N THR A 438 0.18 11.75 -5.59
CA THR A 438 0.67 10.39 -5.38
C THR A 438 0.14 9.41 -6.43
N SER A 439 0.70 8.20 -6.46
CA SER A 439 0.15 7.06 -7.18
C SER A 439 -0.87 6.25 -6.37
N PHE A 440 -1.17 6.66 -5.14
CA PHE A 440 -2.12 5.95 -4.28
C PHE A 440 -3.55 6.17 -4.76
N ILE A 441 -4.43 5.24 -4.39
CA ILE A 441 -5.83 5.25 -4.80
C ILE A 441 -6.68 5.06 -3.55
N ALA A 442 -7.64 5.96 -3.35
CA ALA A 442 -8.73 5.75 -2.42
C ALA A 442 -9.91 5.11 -3.14
N HIS A 443 -10.54 4.16 -2.48
CA HIS A 443 -11.71 3.45 -2.96
C HIS A 443 -12.97 3.92 -2.22
N PRO A 444 -14.15 3.96 -2.88
CA PRO A 444 -15.41 4.10 -2.17
C PRO A 444 -15.61 2.94 -1.19
N LEU A 445 -16.12 3.23 0.00
CA LEU A 445 -16.46 2.26 1.04
C LEU A 445 -17.86 2.60 1.57
N GLN A 446 -18.77 1.63 1.56
CA GLN A 446 -20.07 1.72 2.22
C GLN A 446 -20.01 0.97 3.55
N VAL A 447 -20.25 1.67 4.65
CA VAL A 447 -20.26 1.07 5.99
C VAL A 447 -21.68 0.98 6.49
N ARG A 448 -22.11 -0.23 6.84
CA ARG A 448 -23.40 -0.50 7.48
C ARG A 448 -23.20 -0.57 8.98
N LEU A 449 -23.91 0.29 9.73
CA LEU A 449 -23.97 0.23 11.19
C LEU A 449 -25.19 -0.59 11.61
N GLN A 450 -25.13 -1.27 12.76
CA GLN A 450 -26.24 -2.12 13.23
C GLN A 450 -27.54 -1.33 13.44
N LEU A 451 -27.42 -0.11 13.99
CA LEU A 451 -28.57 0.73 14.36
C LEU A 451 -28.66 2.04 13.54
N GLY A 452 -27.64 2.34 12.72
CA GLY A 452 -27.42 3.68 12.14
C GLY A 452 -27.61 3.80 10.64
N GLY A 453 -27.92 2.73 9.92
CA GLY A 453 -28.03 2.77 8.45
C GLY A 453 -26.67 2.65 7.74
N THR A 454 -26.62 3.05 6.47
CA THR A 454 -25.43 2.94 5.60
C THR A 454 -24.81 4.31 5.38
N TYR A 455 -23.49 4.40 5.55
CA TYR A 455 -22.72 5.63 5.41
C TYR A 455 -21.56 5.47 4.44
N ALA A 456 -21.29 6.52 3.66
CA ALA A 456 -20.22 6.55 2.67
C ALA A 456 -18.90 7.05 3.27
N TYR A 457 -17.82 6.34 2.94
CA TYR A 457 -16.45 6.64 3.30
C TYR A 457 -15.53 6.46 2.09
N ARG A 458 -14.31 6.94 2.20
CA ARG A 458 -13.16 6.56 1.39
C ARG A 458 -12.26 5.64 2.20
N VAL A 459 -11.69 4.65 1.52
CA VAL A 459 -10.71 3.73 2.10
C VAL A 459 -9.42 3.70 1.29
N VAL A 460 -8.29 3.84 1.98
CA VAL A 460 -6.96 3.61 1.43
C VAL A 460 -6.41 2.34 2.09
N LEU A 461 -5.92 1.38 1.31
CA LEU A 461 -5.54 0.04 1.80
C LEU A 461 -4.01 -0.16 1.83
N GLY A 462 -3.54 -1.08 2.67
CA GLY A 462 -2.15 -1.53 2.75
C GLY A 462 -1.18 -0.42 3.18
N THR A 463 0.04 -0.44 2.64
CA THR A 463 1.10 0.55 2.95
C THR A 463 0.64 1.97 2.67
N ALA A 464 -0.13 2.16 1.59
CA ALA A 464 -0.66 3.46 1.21
C ALA A 464 -1.49 4.09 2.33
N ALA A 465 -2.14 3.29 3.18
CA ALA A 465 -2.88 3.79 4.34
C ALA A 465 -1.97 4.54 5.32
N TYR A 466 -0.77 4.02 5.61
CA TYR A 466 0.20 4.65 6.51
C TYR A 466 0.81 5.92 5.91
N HIS A 467 1.07 5.93 4.60
CA HIS A 467 1.50 7.14 3.91
C HIS A 467 0.44 8.24 4.01
N MET A 468 -0.82 7.90 3.76
CA MET A 468 -1.91 8.87 3.83
C MET A 468 -2.25 9.29 5.25
N GLU A 469 -2.16 8.40 6.24
CA GLU A 469 -2.36 8.78 7.65
C GLU A 469 -1.35 9.84 8.08
N ALA A 470 -0.06 9.64 7.76
CA ALA A 470 0.97 10.59 8.11
C ALA A 470 0.76 11.98 7.46
N GLU A 471 0.32 12.01 6.19
CA GLU A 471 0.00 13.24 5.46
C GLU A 471 -1.27 13.94 5.96
N LEU A 472 -2.21 13.18 6.52
CA LEU A 472 -3.52 13.67 6.95
C LEU A 472 -3.64 13.89 8.45
N ARG A 473 -2.60 13.60 9.25
CA ARG A 473 -2.63 13.67 10.72
C ARG A 473 -3.25 14.95 11.27
N GLY A 474 -2.90 16.11 10.73
CA GLY A 474 -3.47 17.40 11.15
C GLY A 474 -4.97 17.49 10.92
N ALA A 475 -5.45 17.06 9.75
CA ALA A 475 -6.87 17.05 9.40
C ALA A 475 -7.65 16.00 10.22
N LEU A 476 -7.07 14.81 10.42
CA LEU A 476 -7.64 13.75 11.26
C LEU A 476 -7.78 14.21 12.71
N HIS A 477 -6.75 14.84 13.28
CA HIS A 477 -6.81 15.39 14.63
C HIS A 477 -7.83 16.52 14.77
N ALA A 478 -7.95 17.39 13.77
CA ALA A 478 -8.99 18.43 13.76
C ALA A 478 -10.41 17.82 13.72
N HIS A 479 -10.63 16.79 12.91
CA HIS A 479 -11.89 16.03 12.86
C HIS A 479 -12.22 15.42 14.22
N GLN A 480 -11.24 14.77 14.87
CA GLN A 480 -11.43 14.16 16.17
C GLN A 480 -11.80 15.17 17.27
N ARG A 481 -11.22 16.38 17.25
CA ARG A 481 -11.60 17.44 18.20
C ARG A 481 -13.05 17.89 17.99
N GLY A 482 -13.47 18.08 16.74
CA GLY A 482 -14.89 18.38 16.44
C GLY A 482 -15.83 17.28 16.98
N LEU A 483 -15.44 16.01 16.84
CA LEU A 483 -16.19 14.89 17.42
C LEU A 483 -16.19 14.86 18.95
N ALA A 484 -15.28 15.56 19.64
CA ALA A 484 -15.28 15.68 21.09
C ALA A 484 -16.12 16.88 21.55
N ASP A 485 -16.00 18.01 20.87
CA ASP A 485 -16.64 19.29 21.21
C ASP A 485 -18.16 19.27 20.98
N ASP A 486 -18.67 18.48 20.01
CA ASP A 486 -20.11 18.27 19.79
C ASP A 486 -20.79 17.37 20.86
N ALA A 487 -20.16 17.16 22.02
CA ALA A 487 -20.88 16.62 23.17
C ALA A 487 -21.87 17.69 23.63
N PRO A 488 -23.17 17.39 23.80
CA PRO A 488 -24.09 18.36 24.38
C PRO A 488 -23.47 18.86 25.69
N ILE A 489 -23.16 20.15 25.74
CA ILE A 489 -22.86 20.84 26.98
C ILE A 489 -24.17 20.79 27.76
N PHE A 490 -24.35 19.75 28.56
CA PHE A 490 -25.35 19.76 29.60
C PHE A 490 -24.86 20.80 30.60
N CYS A 491 -25.35 22.03 30.43
CA CYS A 491 -25.38 23.03 31.49
C CYS A 491 -26.30 22.54 32.61
#